data_AF-A0A7G8VST4-F1
#
_entry.id   AF-A0A7G8VST4-F1
#
_cell.length_a   1.000
_cell.length_b   1.000
_cell.length_c   1.000
_cell.angle_alpha   90.00
_cell.angle_beta   90.00
_cell.angle_gamma   90.00
#
_symmetry.space_group_name_H-M   'P 1'
#
loop_
_entity.id
_entity.type
_entity.pdbx_description
1 polymer ?
#
loop_
_entity_poly.entity_id
_entity_poly.type
_entity_poly.pdbx_seq_one_letter_code
_entity_poly.pdbx_strand_id
1 'polypeptide(L)'
;MFAIRSAVIPVLASFVFAGCTHLPATQPVKPEVLSALQPVDVKVGIRQAELYAAFVPSTAAATGAAACGAVPGLGILLAAACGGAMGAVDASVNATRAKAAEESVRPLKDELVDVNFDQLMHESLTQSLQSVPGMQLAGIAVTKTVTTEAYEKTFKASTSNAVMFINLDYHMSVDFSTLEVSARGLIYPRGTTARKAAKLPAALPTTPSEPVLALQNATYRSSIIYRAKHPASGDDATKNIAAWKADNARMLKAALQDGIAQSTALLAADLQSKHPVYAATTAKVDIPAGLKANMVSQGNTGKLLRYPDGSLHFDAALANIAAAAPVAPVSPAAPPTADAAPVAAASAVQAATDTAAK
;
A
#
# COMPACT_ATOMS: atom_id res chain seq x y z
N MET A 1 28.25 25.90 73.84
CA MET A 1 27.62 24.57 73.73
C MET A 1 26.77 24.55 72.47
N PHE A 2 27.11 23.65 71.54
CA PHE A 2 26.46 23.48 70.24
C PHE A 2 25.13 22.75 70.36
N ALA A 3 24.12 23.19 69.61
CA ALA A 3 22.98 22.36 69.23
C ALA A 3 22.64 22.63 67.76
N ILE A 4 23.10 21.73 66.89
CA ILE A 4 22.80 21.68 65.46
C ILE A 4 21.45 21.00 65.30
N ARG A 5 20.46 21.68 64.71
CA ARG A 5 19.23 21.04 64.21
C ARG A 5 19.32 20.93 62.70
N SER A 6 19.51 19.71 62.22
CA SER A 6 19.49 19.33 60.81
C SER A 6 18.08 19.48 60.23
N ALA A 7 17.94 20.27 59.18
CA ALA A 7 16.77 20.28 58.31
C ALA A 7 17.05 19.36 57.12
N VAL A 8 16.31 18.27 57.01
CA VAL A 8 16.32 17.37 55.85
C VAL A 8 15.38 17.97 54.81
N ILE A 9 15.94 18.48 53.71
CA ILE A 9 15.19 18.90 52.52
C ILE A 9 15.03 17.68 51.62
N PRO A 10 13.80 17.17 51.37
CA PRO A 10 13.60 16.14 50.36
C PRO A 10 13.73 16.79 48.98
N VAL A 11 14.83 16.48 48.29
CA VAL A 11 14.99 16.76 46.86
C VAL A 11 14.02 15.87 46.10
N LEU A 12 12.89 16.46 45.71
CA LEU A 12 11.95 15.90 44.74
C LEU A 12 12.68 15.80 43.40
N ALA A 13 13.21 14.61 43.11
CA ALA A 13 13.70 14.25 41.79
C ALA A 13 12.50 14.15 40.84
N SER A 14 12.25 15.23 40.09
CA SER A 14 11.34 15.21 38.96
C SER A 14 11.87 14.26 37.89
N PHE A 15 11.40 13.02 37.90
CA PHE A 15 11.51 12.11 36.78
C PHE A 15 10.69 12.68 35.62
N VAL A 16 11.36 13.42 34.75
CA VAL A 16 10.84 13.73 33.42
C VAL A 16 10.78 12.40 32.69
N PHE A 17 9.59 11.80 32.64
CA PHE A 17 9.30 10.72 31.72
C PHE A 17 9.62 11.23 30.31
N ALA A 18 10.76 10.81 29.78
CA ALA A 18 11.05 10.90 28.35
C ALA A 18 10.02 10.01 27.66
N GLY A 19 8.85 10.58 27.38
CA GLY A 19 7.85 9.93 26.55
C GLY A 19 8.53 9.58 25.23
N CYS A 20 8.46 8.31 24.84
CA CYS A 20 8.84 7.89 23.50
C CYS A 20 8.08 8.80 22.53
N THR A 21 8.79 9.73 21.90
CA THR A 21 8.21 10.67 20.95
C THR A 21 7.78 9.87 19.74
N HIS A 22 6.49 9.52 19.70
CA HIS A 22 5.90 8.86 18.55
C HIS A 22 6.03 9.82 17.37
N LEU A 23 6.93 9.51 16.43
CA LEU A 23 7.09 10.35 15.25
C LEU A 23 5.76 10.37 14.48
N PRO A 24 5.33 11.52 13.93
CA PRO A 24 4.05 11.60 13.23
C PRO A 24 4.06 10.70 12.00
N ALA A 25 2.90 10.14 11.63
CA ALA A 25 2.78 9.30 10.43
C ALA A 25 3.10 10.07 9.15
N THR A 26 2.91 11.39 9.18
CA THR A 26 3.20 12.29 8.06
C THR A 26 4.13 13.43 8.46
N GLN A 27 4.95 13.85 7.51
CA GLN A 27 5.88 14.95 7.63
C GLN A 27 6.05 15.57 6.24
N PRO A 28 5.49 16.77 6.00
CA PRO A 28 5.66 17.44 4.72
C PRO A 28 7.14 17.80 4.52
N VAL A 29 7.57 17.78 3.27
CA VAL A 29 8.91 18.23 2.90
C VAL A 29 8.95 19.74 2.94
N LYS A 30 9.99 20.31 3.55
CA LYS A 30 10.17 21.76 3.52
C LYS A 30 10.60 22.19 2.11
N PRO A 31 10.09 23.31 1.55
CA PRO A 31 10.43 23.73 0.19
C PRO A 31 11.95 23.89 -0.04
N GLU A 32 12.68 24.38 0.95
CA GLU A 32 14.14 24.56 0.85
C GLU A 32 14.88 23.22 0.80
N VAL A 33 14.33 22.21 1.48
CA VAL A 33 14.86 20.85 1.44
C VAL A 33 14.53 20.20 0.11
N LEU A 34 13.31 20.35 -0.40
CA LEU A 34 12.87 19.72 -1.65
C LEU A 34 13.77 20.07 -2.85
N SER A 35 14.18 21.33 -2.96
CA SER A 35 15.13 21.77 -3.99
C SER A 35 16.51 21.12 -3.85
N ALA A 36 16.97 20.88 -2.63
CA ALA A 36 18.26 20.22 -2.34
C ALA A 36 18.23 18.70 -2.55
N LEU A 37 17.04 18.08 -2.61
CA LEU A 37 16.87 16.64 -2.83
C LEU A 37 17.07 16.24 -4.30
N GLN A 38 17.05 17.19 -5.24
CA GLN A 38 17.06 16.91 -6.68
C GLN A 38 18.46 16.55 -7.20
N PRO A 39 18.61 15.57 -8.11
CA PRO A 39 17.56 14.70 -8.62
C PRO A 39 17.18 13.59 -7.62
N VAL A 40 15.95 13.09 -7.70
CA VAL A 40 15.38 12.05 -6.83
C VAL A 40 15.22 10.75 -7.61
N ASP A 41 15.77 9.65 -7.07
CA ASP A 41 15.47 8.28 -7.56
C ASP A 41 14.26 7.73 -6.80
N VAL A 42 13.31 7.14 -7.49
CA VAL A 42 12.05 6.66 -6.91
C VAL A 42 11.97 5.13 -7.02
N LYS A 43 11.69 4.48 -5.90
CA LYS A 43 11.51 3.04 -5.80
C LYS A 43 10.12 2.73 -5.25
N VAL A 44 9.33 2.06 -6.06
CA VAL A 44 7.97 1.65 -5.74
C VAL A 44 7.99 0.21 -5.29
N GLY A 45 7.77 -0.02 -4.01
CA GLY A 45 7.64 -1.35 -3.43
C GLY A 45 6.20 -1.82 -3.47
N ILE A 46 5.93 -2.86 -4.25
CA ILE A 46 4.62 -3.52 -4.28
C ILE A 46 4.85 -4.93 -3.74
N ARG A 47 4.45 -5.18 -2.50
CA ARG A 47 4.78 -6.43 -1.81
C ARG A 47 4.07 -7.64 -2.42
N GLN A 48 2.79 -7.48 -2.73
CA GLN A 48 1.96 -8.51 -3.34
C GLN A 48 2.08 -8.54 -4.87
N ALA A 49 1.93 -9.74 -5.43
CA ALA A 49 1.74 -9.91 -6.86
C ALA A 49 0.27 -9.65 -7.27
N GLU A 50 -0.68 -9.90 -6.37
CA GLU A 50 -2.10 -9.94 -6.66
C GLU A 50 -2.93 -9.41 -5.48
N LEU A 51 -4.21 -9.15 -5.72
CA LEU A 51 -5.18 -8.78 -4.68
C LEU A 51 -5.27 -9.87 -3.61
N TYR A 52 -5.27 -9.48 -2.34
CA TYR A 52 -5.54 -10.37 -1.20
C TYR A 52 -6.72 -9.85 -0.36
N ALA A 53 -7.25 -10.69 0.53
CA ALA A 53 -8.24 -10.29 1.52
C ALA A 53 -7.62 -10.17 2.91
N ALA A 54 -7.92 -9.08 3.61
CA ALA A 54 -7.58 -8.92 5.01
C ALA A 54 -8.25 -10.02 5.84
N PHE A 55 -7.61 -10.37 6.96
CA PHE A 55 -8.16 -11.30 7.94
C PHE A 55 -7.94 -10.72 9.33
N VAL A 56 -8.78 -11.11 10.30
CA VAL A 56 -8.60 -10.69 11.69
C VAL A 56 -7.51 -11.55 12.34
N PRO A 57 -6.34 -10.99 12.69
CA PRO A 57 -5.30 -11.77 13.35
C PRO A 57 -5.76 -12.19 14.76
N SER A 58 -5.34 -13.37 15.19
CA SER A 58 -5.37 -13.78 16.59
C SER A 58 -4.36 -12.96 17.37
N THR A 59 -4.80 -12.31 18.44
CA THR A 59 -3.96 -11.57 19.39
C THR A 59 -3.78 -12.31 20.72
N ALA A 60 -4.13 -13.60 20.78
CA ALA A 60 -4.19 -14.38 22.01
C ALA A 60 -2.83 -14.49 22.74
N ALA A 61 -1.71 -14.29 22.06
CA ALA A 61 -0.35 -14.24 22.63
C ALA A 61 0.45 -12.97 22.26
N ALA A 62 -0.21 -11.86 21.89
CA ALA A 62 0.45 -10.65 21.37
C ALA A 62 1.30 -9.85 22.38
N THR A 63 1.47 -10.32 23.62
CA THR A 63 2.41 -9.72 24.58
C THR A 63 3.82 -10.28 24.37
N GLY A 64 4.47 -9.83 23.31
CA GLY A 64 5.93 -9.95 23.15
C GLY A 64 6.39 -10.62 21.87
N ALA A 65 6.68 -9.83 20.85
CA ALA A 65 7.90 -9.99 20.05
C ALA A 65 8.12 -8.82 19.08
N ALA A 66 9.32 -8.28 19.16
CA ALA A 66 10.04 -7.85 17.98
C ALA A 66 10.69 -9.09 17.33
N ALA A 67 10.72 -9.11 16.00
CA ALA A 67 11.45 -10.02 15.12
C ALA A 67 10.78 -11.39 14.79
N CYS A 68 10.21 -11.49 13.59
CA CYS A 68 10.53 -12.56 12.63
C CYS A 68 10.35 -12.08 11.19
N GLY A 69 11.26 -12.53 10.32
CA GLY A 69 11.29 -12.28 8.89
C GLY A 69 10.30 -13.16 8.12
N ALA A 70 10.05 -12.75 6.88
CA ALA A 70 9.08 -13.33 5.96
C ALA A 70 9.40 -14.79 5.58
N VAL A 71 8.37 -15.65 5.58
CA VAL A 71 8.37 -16.96 4.93
C VAL A 71 8.09 -16.75 3.43
N PRO A 72 8.91 -17.27 2.49
CA PRO A 72 8.62 -17.18 1.06
C PRO A 72 7.45 -18.09 0.67
N GLY A 73 6.49 -17.58 -0.11
CA GLY A 73 5.41 -18.36 -0.73
C GLY A 73 4.03 -18.26 -0.07
N LEU A 74 3.94 -17.70 1.14
CA LEU A 74 2.69 -17.32 1.81
C LEU A 74 2.79 -15.82 2.11
N GLY A 75 2.27 -14.98 1.22
CA GLY A 75 2.43 -13.52 1.30
C GLY A 75 2.10 -12.96 2.68
N ILE A 76 3.12 -12.43 3.36
CA ILE A 76 3.19 -11.31 4.33
C ILE A 76 2.19 -11.22 5.51
N LEU A 77 1.11 -11.98 5.55
CA LEU A 77 0.14 -12.00 6.64
C LEU A 77 0.69 -12.65 7.92
N LEU A 78 1.78 -13.41 7.82
CA LEU A 78 2.41 -14.07 8.98
C LEU A 78 3.48 -13.22 9.68
N ALA A 79 4.02 -12.18 9.03
CA ALA A 79 5.10 -11.38 9.62
C ALA A 79 4.64 -10.50 10.79
N ALA A 80 3.32 -10.29 10.93
CA ALA A 80 2.73 -9.58 12.08
C ALA A 80 2.39 -10.51 13.28
N ALA A 81 2.61 -11.83 13.16
CA ALA A 81 2.09 -12.83 14.11
C ALA A 81 3.17 -13.55 14.95
N CYS A 82 4.45 -13.24 14.79
CA CYS A 82 5.51 -14.04 15.41
C CYS A 82 5.88 -13.55 16.82
N GLY A 83 5.03 -13.85 17.81
CA GLY A 83 5.27 -13.71 19.25
C GLY A 83 5.71 -15.01 19.93
N GLY A 84 7.01 -15.19 20.19
CA GLY A 84 7.57 -16.14 21.18
C GLY A 84 7.23 -17.64 21.03
N ALA A 85 7.74 -18.48 21.93
CA ALA A 85 7.62 -19.95 21.86
C ALA A 85 6.18 -20.50 22.04
N MET A 86 5.19 -19.65 22.34
CA MET A 86 3.75 -19.95 22.30
C MET A 86 3.09 -19.49 20.99
N GLY A 87 3.83 -18.78 20.14
CA GLY A 87 3.40 -18.26 18.84
C GLY A 87 3.18 -19.30 17.77
N ALA A 88 3.42 -20.60 18.02
CA ALA A 88 3.10 -21.65 17.04
C ALA A 88 1.58 -21.85 16.89
N VAL A 89 0.80 -21.68 17.98
CA VAL A 89 -0.66 -21.79 17.94
C VAL A 89 -1.28 -20.54 17.31
N ASP A 90 -0.79 -19.36 17.67
CA ASP A 90 -1.26 -18.12 17.02
C ASP A 90 -0.81 -18.04 15.56
N ALA A 91 0.39 -18.52 15.22
CA ALA A 91 0.82 -18.64 13.83
C ALA A 91 -0.03 -19.65 13.05
N SER A 92 -0.46 -20.77 13.65
CA SER A 92 -1.30 -21.75 12.95
C SER A 92 -2.74 -21.25 12.75
N VAL A 93 -3.31 -20.55 13.73
CA VAL A 93 -4.62 -19.89 13.60
C VAL A 93 -4.55 -18.78 12.55
N ASN A 94 -3.51 -17.94 12.59
CA ASN A 94 -3.31 -16.88 11.61
C ASN A 94 -3.03 -17.44 10.21
N ALA A 95 -2.24 -18.51 10.09
CA ALA A 95 -2.02 -19.19 8.81
C ALA A 95 -3.31 -19.78 8.25
N THR A 96 -4.16 -20.38 9.09
CA THR A 96 -5.45 -20.93 8.67
C THR A 96 -6.39 -19.83 8.20
N ARG A 97 -6.48 -18.71 8.93
CA ARG A 97 -7.30 -17.56 8.56
C ARG A 97 -6.79 -16.87 7.30
N ALA A 98 -5.48 -16.70 7.16
CA ALA A 98 -4.85 -16.18 5.96
C ALA A 98 -5.15 -17.08 4.75
N LYS A 99 -5.02 -18.41 4.90
CA LYS A 99 -5.36 -19.37 3.85
C LYS A 99 -6.85 -19.27 3.45
N ALA A 100 -7.76 -19.20 4.41
CA ALA A 100 -9.18 -19.04 4.13
C ALA A 100 -9.50 -17.71 3.41
N ALA A 101 -8.81 -16.63 3.77
CA ALA A 101 -8.93 -15.34 3.11
C ALA A 101 -8.41 -15.40 1.66
N GLU A 102 -7.26 -16.03 1.42
CA GLU A 102 -6.70 -16.27 0.07
C GLU A 102 -7.64 -17.09 -0.81
N GLU A 103 -8.22 -18.17 -0.27
CA GLU A 103 -9.21 -18.99 -1.00
C GLU A 103 -10.48 -18.18 -1.32
N SER A 104 -10.92 -17.32 -0.40
CA SER A 104 -12.13 -16.50 -0.56
C SER A 104 -11.96 -15.36 -1.58
N VAL A 105 -10.77 -14.78 -1.71
CA VAL A 105 -10.51 -13.70 -2.69
C VAL A 105 -10.27 -14.21 -4.10
N ARG A 106 -9.96 -15.51 -4.27
CA ARG A 106 -9.64 -16.11 -5.57
C ARG A 106 -10.62 -15.77 -6.70
N PRO A 107 -11.96 -15.81 -6.49
CA PRO A 107 -12.92 -15.43 -7.53
C PRO A 107 -12.80 -13.98 -8.01
N LEU A 108 -12.24 -13.08 -7.20
CA LEU A 108 -11.96 -11.69 -7.58
C LEU A 108 -10.59 -11.56 -8.26
N LYS A 109 -9.60 -12.35 -7.83
CA LYS A 109 -8.26 -12.39 -8.46
C LYS A 109 -8.36 -12.84 -9.92
N ASP A 110 -9.16 -13.88 -10.18
CA ASP A 110 -9.37 -14.41 -11.53
C ASP A 110 -9.93 -13.33 -12.49
N GLU A 111 -10.76 -12.42 -11.99
CA GLU A 111 -11.32 -11.31 -12.79
C GLU A 111 -10.30 -10.19 -13.07
N LEU A 112 -9.20 -10.14 -12.30
CA LEU A 112 -8.14 -9.13 -12.39
C LEU A 112 -6.90 -9.62 -13.15
N VAL A 113 -6.91 -10.83 -13.72
CA VAL A 113 -5.76 -11.42 -14.43
C VAL A 113 -5.21 -10.52 -15.54
N ASP A 114 -6.08 -9.76 -16.21
CA ASP A 114 -5.70 -8.84 -17.29
C ASP A 114 -5.24 -7.46 -16.80
N VAL A 115 -5.34 -7.19 -15.49
CA VAL A 115 -4.97 -5.89 -14.92
C VAL A 115 -3.49 -5.90 -14.53
N ASN A 116 -2.68 -5.21 -15.34
CA ASN A 116 -1.28 -4.98 -15.01
C ASN A 116 -1.15 -3.83 -13.99
N PHE A 117 -1.37 -4.14 -12.71
CA PHE A 117 -1.30 -3.17 -11.62
C PHE A 117 0.05 -2.45 -11.56
N ASP A 118 1.15 -3.19 -11.76
CA ASP A 118 2.51 -2.63 -11.67
C ASP A 118 2.74 -1.56 -12.75
N GLN A 119 2.30 -1.82 -13.99
CA GLN A 119 2.39 -0.87 -15.09
C GLN A 119 1.49 0.35 -14.84
N LEU A 120 0.23 0.14 -14.46
CA LEU A 120 -0.71 1.23 -14.17
C LEU A 120 -0.18 2.15 -13.05
N MET A 121 0.37 1.55 -11.99
CA MET A 121 1.01 2.30 -10.90
C MET A 121 2.24 3.08 -11.38
N HIS A 122 3.11 2.46 -12.19
CA HIS A 122 4.31 3.10 -12.72
C HIS A 122 3.97 4.31 -13.59
N GLU A 123 3.04 4.15 -14.53
CA GLU A 123 2.59 5.21 -15.43
C GLU A 123 1.94 6.35 -14.65
N SER A 124 0.98 6.03 -13.78
CA SER A 124 0.26 7.02 -12.97
C SER A 124 1.18 7.79 -12.02
N LEU A 125 2.14 7.10 -11.39
CA LEU A 125 3.11 7.75 -10.52
C LEU A 125 4.07 8.63 -11.31
N THR A 126 4.55 8.15 -12.46
CA THR A 126 5.43 8.92 -13.35
C THR A 126 4.77 10.23 -13.74
N GLN A 127 3.53 10.16 -14.24
CA GLN A 127 2.76 11.33 -14.62
C GLN A 127 2.55 12.27 -13.42
N SER A 128 2.17 11.74 -12.26
CA SER A 128 1.89 12.55 -11.07
C SER A 128 3.13 13.25 -10.54
N LEU A 129 4.27 12.54 -10.43
CA LEU A 129 5.51 13.13 -9.92
C LEU A 129 6.14 14.12 -10.90
N GLN A 130 6.01 13.91 -12.21
CA GLN A 130 6.44 14.88 -13.22
C GLN A 130 5.65 16.20 -13.15
N SER A 131 4.42 16.17 -12.62
CA SER A 131 3.63 17.39 -12.41
C SER A 131 4.12 18.25 -11.24
N VAL A 132 5.02 17.74 -10.38
CA VAL A 132 5.53 18.47 -9.21
C VAL A 132 6.56 19.51 -9.67
N PRO A 133 6.30 20.82 -9.49
CA PRO A 133 7.22 21.85 -9.96
C PRO A 133 8.61 21.74 -9.32
N GLY A 134 9.65 21.77 -10.16
CA GLY A 134 11.04 21.70 -9.70
C GLY A 134 11.53 20.30 -9.31
N MET A 135 10.68 19.27 -9.41
CA MET A 135 11.11 17.88 -9.21
C MET A 135 11.83 17.34 -10.46
N GLN A 136 13.04 16.82 -10.26
CA GLN A 136 13.84 16.15 -11.27
C GLN A 136 13.94 14.67 -10.88
N LEU A 137 13.26 13.83 -11.65
CA LEU A 137 13.28 12.38 -11.44
C LEU A 137 14.50 11.78 -12.14
N ALA A 138 15.37 11.12 -11.37
CA ALA A 138 16.47 10.34 -11.94
C ALA A 138 16.00 9.01 -12.54
N GLY A 139 14.92 8.45 -11.99
CA GLY A 139 14.31 7.22 -12.44
C GLY A 139 13.18 6.78 -11.51
N ILE A 140 12.27 5.97 -12.04
CA ILE A 140 11.23 5.30 -11.27
C ILE A 140 11.33 3.81 -11.57
N ALA A 141 11.50 2.99 -10.53
CA ALA A 141 11.52 1.53 -10.66
C ALA A 141 10.55 0.88 -9.68
N VAL A 142 9.83 -0.13 -10.17
CA VAL A 142 8.97 -1.00 -9.35
C VAL A 142 9.78 -2.20 -8.86
N THR A 143 9.62 -2.58 -7.59
CA THR A 143 10.25 -3.75 -7.00
C THR A 143 9.25 -4.53 -6.16
N LYS A 144 9.34 -5.87 -6.22
CA LYS A 144 8.62 -6.78 -5.33
C LYS A 144 9.40 -7.08 -4.04
N THR A 145 10.69 -6.75 -3.99
CA THR A 145 11.55 -7.01 -2.83
C THR A 145 11.52 -5.83 -1.86
N VAL A 146 10.56 -5.84 -0.94
CA VAL A 146 10.33 -4.75 0.03
C VAL A 146 10.85 -5.14 1.42
N THR A 147 12.18 -5.21 1.53
CA THR A 147 12.90 -5.45 2.79
C THR A 147 13.81 -4.27 3.12
N THR A 148 14.07 -4.05 4.40
CA THR A 148 14.99 -2.98 4.85
C THR A 148 16.36 -3.11 4.20
N GLU A 149 16.90 -4.33 4.10
CA GLU A 149 18.19 -4.64 3.49
C GLU A 149 18.22 -4.29 2.00
N ALA A 150 17.19 -4.68 1.25
CA ALA A 150 17.09 -4.38 -0.18
C ALA A 150 16.96 -2.87 -0.43
N TYR A 151 16.20 -2.18 0.41
CA TYR A 151 16.05 -0.73 0.33
C TYR A 151 17.34 -0.01 0.69
N GLU A 152 18.06 -0.45 1.73
CA GLU A 152 19.37 0.11 2.07
C GLU A 152 20.39 -0.08 0.95
N LYS A 153 20.43 -1.28 0.35
CA LYS A 153 21.30 -1.56 -0.79
C LYS A 153 20.97 -0.62 -1.96
N THR A 154 19.68 -0.44 -2.25
CA THR A 154 19.21 0.46 -3.30
C THR A 154 19.56 1.92 -3.00
N PHE A 155 19.37 2.35 -1.75
CA PHE A 155 19.72 3.68 -1.29
C PHE A 155 21.21 3.96 -1.43
N LYS A 156 22.07 3.03 -1.00
CA LYS A 156 23.54 3.18 -1.09
C LYS A 156 24.02 3.20 -2.55
N ALA A 157 23.40 2.39 -3.41
CA ALA A 157 23.75 2.26 -4.83
C ALA A 157 23.25 3.40 -5.73
N SER A 158 22.14 4.06 -5.39
CA SER A 158 21.61 5.19 -6.16
C SER A 158 22.68 6.28 -6.30
N THR A 159 22.76 7.03 -7.40
CA THR A 159 23.68 8.17 -7.53
C THR A 159 23.00 9.52 -7.26
N SER A 160 21.67 9.49 -7.09
CA SER A 160 20.83 10.66 -6.82
C SER A 160 21.12 11.34 -5.49
N ASN A 161 20.65 12.59 -5.38
CA ASN A 161 20.76 13.38 -4.14
C ASN A 161 19.77 12.92 -3.08
N ALA A 162 18.68 12.27 -3.49
CA ALA A 162 17.75 11.60 -2.58
C ALA A 162 17.16 10.34 -3.22
N VAL A 163 16.63 9.47 -2.37
CA VAL A 163 15.84 8.30 -2.79
C VAL A 163 14.48 8.35 -2.12
N MET A 164 13.43 8.25 -2.93
CA MET A 164 12.05 8.12 -2.50
C MET A 164 11.65 6.64 -2.52
N PHE A 165 11.17 6.12 -1.40
CA PHE A 165 10.53 4.82 -1.33
C PHE A 165 9.03 5.00 -1.19
N ILE A 166 8.25 4.34 -2.05
CA ILE A 166 6.78 4.32 -1.99
C ILE A 166 6.37 2.87 -1.81
N ASN A 167 5.87 2.53 -0.62
CA ASN A 167 5.30 1.22 -0.37
C ASN A 167 3.81 1.26 -0.67
N LEU A 168 3.39 0.39 -1.57
CA LEU A 168 1.99 0.23 -1.96
C LEU A 168 1.46 -1.10 -1.46
N ASP A 169 0.22 -1.06 -0.99
CA ASP A 169 -0.54 -2.21 -0.58
C ASP A 169 -1.99 -2.01 -1.01
N TYR A 170 -2.61 -3.03 -1.60
CA TYR A 170 -4.01 -3.06 -1.99
C TYR A 170 -4.64 -4.40 -1.60
N HIS A 171 -5.81 -4.34 -0.95
CA HIS A 171 -6.49 -5.51 -0.40
C HIS A 171 -8.00 -5.29 -0.25
N MET A 172 -8.75 -6.39 -0.13
CA MET A 172 -10.16 -6.39 0.27
C MET A 172 -10.28 -6.40 1.78
N SER A 173 -11.28 -5.72 2.34
CA SER A 173 -11.67 -5.88 3.74
C SER A 173 -12.08 -7.34 4.04
N VAL A 174 -12.10 -7.71 5.33
CA VAL A 174 -12.41 -9.08 5.79
C VAL A 174 -13.77 -9.58 5.28
N ASP A 175 -14.75 -8.67 5.23
CA ASP A 175 -16.11 -8.90 4.75
C ASP A 175 -16.25 -8.66 3.23
N PHE A 176 -15.17 -8.34 2.51
CA PHE A 176 -15.17 -7.97 1.10
C PHE A 176 -16.05 -6.75 0.76
N SER A 177 -16.48 -5.94 1.74
CA SER A 177 -17.32 -4.76 1.46
C SER A 177 -16.54 -3.61 0.81
N THR A 178 -15.22 -3.55 1.05
CA THR A 178 -14.37 -2.40 0.70
C THR A 178 -13.07 -2.86 0.07
N LEU A 179 -12.69 -2.24 -1.05
CA LEU A 179 -11.32 -2.27 -1.56
C LEU A 179 -10.55 -1.13 -0.90
N GLU A 180 -9.39 -1.43 -0.32
CA GLU A 180 -8.44 -0.45 0.19
C GLU A 180 -7.16 -0.45 -0.66
N VAL A 181 -6.66 0.74 -1.01
CA VAL A 181 -5.34 0.95 -1.60
C VAL A 181 -4.60 1.93 -0.71
N SER A 182 -3.43 1.54 -0.21
CA SER A 182 -2.61 2.39 0.64
C SER A 182 -1.26 2.67 -0.02
N ALA A 183 -0.80 3.90 0.13
CA ALA A 183 0.48 4.38 -0.36
C ALA A 183 1.24 5.08 0.76
N ARG A 184 2.44 4.60 1.06
CA ARG A 184 3.32 5.18 2.07
C ARG A 184 4.60 5.66 1.42
N GLY A 185 4.76 6.99 1.32
CA GLY A 185 5.91 7.63 0.71
C GLY A 185 6.91 8.11 1.75
N LEU A 186 8.20 7.84 1.54
CA LEU A 186 9.31 8.29 2.37
C LEU A 186 10.42 8.82 1.47
N ILE A 187 10.94 10.02 1.73
CA ILE A 187 12.15 10.52 1.02
C ILE A 187 13.33 10.62 1.98
N TYR A 188 14.43 10.00 1.60
CA TYR A 188 15.68 9.98 2.35
C TYR A 188 16.76 10.78 1.61
N PRO A 189 17.36 11.79 2.26
CA PRO A 189 18.49 12.54 1.72
C PRO A 189 19.76 11.68 1.67
N ARG A 190 20.41 11.67 0.51
CA ARG A 190 21.65 10.91 0.26
C ARG A 190 22.84 11.82 0.01
N GLY A 191 22.73 12.75 -0.94
CA GLY A 191 23.81 13.65 -1.31
C GLY A 191 24.18 14.60 -0.18
N THR A 192 25.43 15.05 -0.15
CA THR A 192 25.95 15.97 0.89
C THR A 192 25.08 17.23 1.03
N THR A 193 24.66 17.83 -0.09
CA THR A 193 23.82 19.03 -0.11
C THR A 193 22.42 18.74 0.47
N ALA A 194 21.80 17.64 0.02
CA ALA A 194 20.50 17.19 0.51
C ALA A 194 20.51 16.92 2.02
N ARG A 195 21.54 16.22 2.51
CA ARG A 195 21.70 15.89 3.94
C ARG A 195 21.94 17.14 4.78
N LYS A 196 22.77 18.09 4.32
CA LYS A 196 22.94 19.38 4.99
C LYS A 196 21.65 20.18 5.07
N ALA A 197 20.88 20.27 3.98
CA ALA A 197 19.58 20.94 3.98
C ALA A 197 18.59 20.27 4.95
N ALA A 198 18.65 18.94 5.04
CA ALA A 198 17.89 18.12 5.98
C ALA A 198 18.37 18.19 7.45
N LYS A 199 19.46 18.91 7.73
CA LYS A 199 20.14 18.95 9.04
C LYS A 199 20.62 17.57 9.52
N LEU A 200 20.97 16.70 8.57
CA LEU A 200 21.60 15.41 8.83
C LEU A 200 23.13 15.51 8.68
N PRO A 201 23.91 14.59 9.29
CA PRO A 201 25.34 14.50 9.04
C PRO A 201 25.64 14.40 7.54
N ALA A 202 26.62 15.15 7.06
CA ALA A 202 26.97 15.20 5.63
C ALA A 202 27.35 13.82 5.06
N ALA A 203 28.07 13.02 5.85
CA ALA A 203 28.42 11.66 5.52
C ALA A 203 27.26 10.69 5.85
N LEU A 204 27.20 9.58 5.12
CA LEU A 204 26.30 8.47 5.44
C LEU A 204 26.83 7.73 6.68
N PRO A 205 25.94 7.25 7.58
CA PRO A 205 26.35 6.35 8.65
C PRO A 205 27.01 5.10 8.08
N THR A 206 28.15 4.72 8.65
CA THR A 206 28.85 3.47 8.32
C THR A 206 28.62 2.38 9.37
N THR A 207 28.01 2.73 10.50
CA THR A 207 27.73 1.84 11.63
C THR A 207 26.35 1.18 11.48
N PRO A 208 26.23 -0.15 11.63
CA PRO A 208 24.94 -0.84 11.56
C PRO A 208 23.92 -0.42 12.62
N SER A 209 24.37 0.12 13.76
CA SER A 209 23.51 0.60 14.85
C SER A 209 22.72 1.87 14.50
N GLU A 210 23.08 2.56 13.43
CA GLU A 210 22.40 3.75 12.93
C GLU A 210 21.93 3.51 11.49
N PRO A 211 20.78 2.82 11.31
CA PRO A 211 20.32 2.48 9.97
C PRO A 211 20.06 3.75 9.17
N VAL A 212 20.62 3.82 7.97
CA VAL A 212 20.54 5.03 7.13
C VAL A 212 19.09 5.36 6.76
N LEU A 213 18.23 4.35 6.72
CA LEU A 213 16.80 4.45 6.45
C LEU A 213 15.93 4.50 7.72
N ALA A 214 16.50 4.77 8.90
CA ALA A 214 15.71 5.01 10.10
C ALA A 214 14.67 6.12 9.86
N LEU A 215 13.45 5.97 10.39
CA LEU A 215 12.33 6.86 10.07
C LEU A 215 12.63 8.34 10.37
N GLN A 216 13.42 8.61 11.41
CA GLN A 216 13.86 9.97 11.77
C GLN A 216 14.77 10.64 10.72
N ASN A 217 15.38 9.86 9.83
CA ASN A 217 16.24 10.37 8.75
C ASN A 217 15.42 10.74 7.50
N ALA A 218 14.13 10.40 7.45
CA ALA A 218 13.26 10.76 6.34
C ALA A 218 12.89 12.26 6.42
N THR A 219 13.10 13.00 5.33
CA THR A 219 12.71 14.42 5.23
C THR A 219 11.28 14.62 4.78
N TYR A 220 10.68 13.57 4.23
CA TYR A 220 9.30 13.51 3.78
C TYR A 220 8.70 12.21 4.24
N ARG A 221 7.47 12.26 4.76
CA ARG A 221 6.67 11.09 5.13
C ARG A 221 5.22 11.34 4.76
N SER A 222 4.61 10.38 4.08
CA SER A 222 3.20 10.45 3.73
C SER A 222 2.55 9.09 3.88
N SER A 223 1.26 9.12 4.25
CA SER A 223 0.42 7.95 4.40
C SER A 223 -0.93 8.29 3.80
N ILE A 224 -1.21 7.67 2.66
CA ILE A 224 -2.43 7.88 1.88
C ILE A 224 -3.19 6.57 1.86
N ILE A 225 -4.49 6.63 2.12
CA ILE A 225 -5.39 5.49 2.11
C ILE A 225 -6.59 5.83 1.25
N TYR A 226 -6.78 5.10 0.17
CA TYR A 226 -7.95 5.12 -0.68
C TYR A 226 -8.89 3.99 -0.29
N ARG A 227 -10.19 4.28 -0.19
CA ARG A 227 -11.23 3.30 0.16
C ARG A 227 -12.39 3.39 -0.80
N ALA A 228 -12.71 2.28 -1.45
CA ALA A 228 -13.90 2.13 -2.28
C ALA A 228 -14.82 1.07 -1.70
N LYS A 229 -15.92 1.50 -1.08
CA LYS A 229 -16.98 0.61 -0.59
C LYS A 229 -17.96 0.29 -1.72
N HIS A 230 -18.29 -0.99 -1.91
CA HIS A 230 -19.26 -1.37 -2.92
C HIS A 230 -20.67 -0.85 -2.55
N PRO A 231 -21.43 -0.23 -3.45
CA PRO A 231 -22.75 0.33 -3.10
C PRO A 231 -23.74 -0.72 -2.59
N ALA A 232 -23.65 -1.94 -3.10
CA ALA A 232 -24.48 -3.07 -2.69
C ALA A 232 -23.89 -3.88 -1.52
N SER A 233 -22.80 -3.43 -0.89
CA SER A 233 -22.18 -4.22 0.18
C SER A 233 -23.04 -4.31 1.44
N GLY A 234 -23.10 -5.49 2.05
CA GLY A 234 -23.64 -5.72 3.39
C GLY A 234 -22.65 -6.49 4.26
N ASP A 235 -23.14 -7.16 5.30
CA ASP A 235 -22.28 -7.93 6.24
C ASP A 235 -21.94 -9.35 5.73
N ASP A 236 -22.46 -9.74 4.57
CA ASP A 236 -22.28 -11.07 3.98
C ASP A 236 -21.16 -11.05 2.92
N ALA A 237 -20.03 -11.66 3.27
CA ALA A 237 -18.86 -11.75 2.40
C ALA A 237 -19.14 -12.41 1.04
N THR A 238 -19.99 -13.45 1.00
CA THR A 238 -20.30 -14.16 -0.25
C THR A 238 -21.10 -13.27 -1.18
N LYS A 239 -22.08 -12.53 -0.65
CA LYS A 239 -22.84 -11.54 -1.42
C LYS A 239 -21.97 -10.39 -1.88
N ASN A 240 -21.04 -9.93 -1.05
CA ASN A 240 -20.12 -8.86 -1.41
C ASN A 240 -19.17 -9.30 -2.54
N ILE A 241 -18.61 -10.51 -2.48
CA ILE A 241 -17.82 -11.08 -3.58
C ILE A 241 -18.64 -11.13 -4.86
N ALA A 242 -19.87 -11.66 -4.81
CA ALA A 242 -20.74 -11.71 -5.98
C ALA A 242 -21.04 -10.32 -6.55
N ALA A 243 -21.24 -9.32 -5.69
CA ALA A 243 -21.46 -7.93 -6.10
C ALA A 243 -20.22 -7.34 -6.80
N TRP A 244 -19.02 -7.55 -6.25
CA TRP A 244 -17.77 -7.11 -6.89
C TRP A 244 -17.49 -7.83 -8.21
N LYS A 245 -17.93 -9.08 -8.37
CA LYS A 245 -17.79 -9.85 -9.62
C LYS A 245 -18.77 -9.44 -10.71
N ALA A 246 -19.89 -8.81 -10.36
CA ALA A 246 -20.90 -8.40 -11.31
C ALA A 246 -20.29 -7.55 -12.45
N ASP A 247 -20.87 -7.67 -13.64
CA ASP A 247 -20.40 -6.98 -14.84
C ASP A 247 -18.90 -7.20 -15.14
N ASN A 248 -18.39 -8.43 -15.00
CA ASN A 248 -16.97 -8.80 -15.21
C ASN A 248 -16.00 -8.01 -14.31
N ALA A 249 -16.41 -7.85 -13.06
CA ALA A 249 -15.75 -7.05 -12.04
C ALA A 249 -15.47 -5.60 -12.45
N ARG A 250 -16.35 -4.98 -13.25
CA ARG A 250 -16.20 -3.59 -13.72
C ARG A 250 -15.99 -2.61 -12.57
N MET A 251 -16.77 -2.74 -11.49
CA MET A 251 -16.61 -1.84 -10.33
C MET A 251 -15.29 -2.06 -9.60
N LEU A 252 -14.81 -3.30 -9.50
CA LEU A 252 -13.52 -3.61 -8.86
C LEU A 252 -12.36 -3.02 -9.68
N LYS A 253 -12.38 -3.22 -11.00
CA LYS A 253 -11.38 -2.66 -11.93
C LYS A 253 -11.36 -1.14 -11.89
N ALA A 254 -12.53 -0.50 -11.91
CA ALA A 254 -12.65 0.95 -11.80
C ALA A 254 -12.16 1.47 -10.44
N ALA A 255 -12.50 0.80 -9.34
CA ALA A 255 -12.02 1.15 -8.00
C ALA A 255 -10.50 1.03 -7.89
N LEU A 256 -9.91 0.00 -8.49
CA LEU A 256 -8.47 -0.21 -8.48
C LEU A 256 -7.77 0.89 -9.29
N GLN A 257 -8.22 1.17 -10.51
CA GLN A 257 -7.67 2.23 -11.36
C GLN A 257 -7.79 3.62 -10.71
N ASP A 258 -8.95 3.95 -10.15
CA ASP A 258 -9.15 5.21 -9.43
C ASP A 258 -8.29 5.25 -8.15
N GLY A 259 -8.18 4.15 -7.41
CA GLY A 259 -7.32 4.05 -6.24
C GLY A 259 -5.85 4.33 -6.55
N ILE A 260 -5.34 3.82 -7.68
CA ILE A 260 -4.00 4.15 -8.21
C ILE A 260 -3.91 5.66 -8.48
N ALA A 261 -4.84 6.20 -9.28
CA ALA A 261 -4.81 7.59 -9.72
C ALA A 261 -4.92 8.59 -8.55
N GLN A 262 -5.84 8.34 -7.61
CA GLN A 262 -6.00 9.19 -6.43
C GLN A 262 -4.77 9.11 -5.53
N SER A 263 -4.22 7.91 -5.29
CA SER A 263 -3.08 7.74 -4.39
C SER A 263 -1.83 8.44 -4.92
N THR A 264 -1.55 8.36 -6.22
CA THR A 264 -0.39 9.02 -6.84
C THR A 264 -0.58 10.53 -6.96
N ALA A 265 -1.80 11.00 -7.30
CA ALA A 265 -2.11 12.42 -7.36
C ALA A 265 -2.03 13.08 -5.98
N LEU A 266 -2.55 12.42 -4.93
CA LEU A 266 -2.46 12.92 -3.56
C LEU A 266 -1.01 12.95 -3.07
N LEU A 267 -0.19 11.97 -3.44
CA LEU A 267 1.24 11.95 -3.10
C LEU A 267 1.96 13.15 -3.75
N ALA A 268 1.72 13.40 -5.04
CA ALA A 268 2.28 14.54 -5.75
C ALA A 268 1.79 15.89 -5.19
N ALA A 269 0.52 15.99 -4.80
CA ALA A 269 -0.04 17.18 -4.17
C ALA A 269 0.55 17.42 -2.77
N ASP A 270 0.75 16.35 -1.98
CA ASP A 270 1.32 16.44 -0.64
C ASP A 270 2.79 16.90 -0.67
N LEU A 271 3.58 16.48 -1.67
CA LEU A 271 4.93 16.97 -1.93
C LEU A 271 4.99 18.48 -2.26
N GLN A 272 3.93 19.02 -2.87
CA GLN A 272 3.81 20.45 -3.19
C GLN A 272 3.23 21.26 -2.03
N SER A 273 2.70 20.59 -1.01
CA SER A 273 1.95 21.26 0.03
C SER A 273 2.87 22.14 0.87
N LYS A 274 2.62 23.44 0.85
CA LYS A 274 3.31 24.43 1.71
C LYS A 274 2.77 24.40 3.14
N HIS A 275 1.89 23.46 3.46
CA HIS A 275 1.11 23.54 4.68
C HIS A 275 2.05 23.41 5.88
N PRO A 276 1.99 24.36 6.84
CA PRO A 276 2.43 24.02 8.18
C PRO A 276 1.65 22.78 8.58
N VAL A 277 2.37 21.82 9.16
CA VAL A 277 1.78 20.62 9.73
C VAL A 277 0.53 21.07 10.52
N TYR A 278 -0.65 20.57 10.16
CA TYR A 278 -1.92 20.80 10.88
C TYR A 278 -2.67 22.13 10.69
N ALA A 279 -2.69 22.73 9.50
CA ALA A 279 -3.72 23.76 9.23
C ALA A 279 -5.13 23.16 9.38
N ALA A 280 -5.96 23.75 10.25
CA ALA A 280 -7.30 23.27 10.52
C ALA A 280 -8.19 23.38 9.26
N THR A 281 -8.75 22.27 8.82
CA THR A 281 -9.66 22.20 7.68
C THR A 281 -11.12 22.48 8.07
N THR A 282 -11.95 22.72 7.05
CA THR A 282 -13.24 23.43 7.06
C THR A 282 -14.40 22.77 7.83
N ALA A 283 -14.30 21.49 8.21
CA ALA A 283 -15.27 20.82 9.06
C ALA A 283 -14.66 19.58 9.75
N LYS A 284 -15.01 19.35 11.01
CA LYS A 284 -14.71 18.10 11.74
C LYS A 284 -15.79 17.08 11.41
N VAL A 285 -15.38 15.87 11.02
CA VAL A 285 -16.27 14.75 10.73
C VAL A 285 -15.98 13.63 11.71
N ASP A 286 -17.02 13.16 12.39
CA ASP A 286 -16.95 11.92 13.16
C ASP A 286 -17.02 10.73 12.20
N ILE A 287 -16.06 9.82 12.32
CA ILE A 287 -15.96 8.61 11.50
C ILE A 287 -16.32 7.35 12.32
N PRO A 288 -16.69 6.22 11.68
CA PRO A 288 -17.23 5.02 12.34
C PRO A 288 -16.36 4.30 13.39
N ALA A 289 -15.28 4.91 13.88
CA ALA A 289 -14.44 4.42 14.97
C ALA A 289 -14.30 5.44 16.12
N GLY A 290 -15.15 6.48 16.17
CA GLY A 290 -15.07 7.55 17.18
C GLY A 290 -13.88 8.49 17.00
N LEU A 291 -13.08 8.29 15.96
CA LEU A 291 -11.99 9.17 15.57
C LEU A 291 -12.55 10.44 14.91
N LYS A 292 -11.83 11.56 15.07
CA LYS A 292 -12.17 12.82 14.41
C LYS A 292 -11.22 13.03 13.24
N ALA A 293 -11.76 13.22 12.05
CA ALA A 293 -10.99 13.61 10.88
C ALA A 293 -11.46 14.99 10.41
N ASN A 294 -10.57 15.75 9.79
CA ASN A 294 -10.94 17.01 9.15
C ASN A 294 -11.21 16.74 7.67
N MET A 295 -12.34 17.22 7.15
CA MET A 295 -12.63 17.13 5.72
C MET A 295 -11.79 18.16 4.96
N VAL A 296 -10.96 17.69 4.03
CA VAL A 296 -10.11 18.52 3.18
C VAL A 296 -10.83 18.96 1.91
N SER A 297 -11.54 18.03 1.28
CA SER A 297 -12.36 18.31 0.10
C SER A 297 -13.48 17.28 -0.02
N GLN A 298 -14.53 17.63 -0.74
CA GLN A 298 -15.63 16.75 -1.10
C GLN A 298 -16.06 17.08 -2.54
N GLY A 299 -16.23 16.05 -3.35
CA GLY A 299 -16.71 16.17 -4.71
C GLY A 299 -17.56 14.96 -5.11
N ASN A 300 -17.93 14.90 -6.38
CA ASN A 300 -18.79 13.82 -6.89
C ASN A 300 -18.11 12.45 -6.81
N THR A 301 -16.79 12.38 -6.89
CA THR A 301 -16.03 11.12 -6.87
C THR A 301 -15.69 10.63 -5.47
N GLY A 302 -15.90 11.44 -4.43
CA GLY A 302 -15.59 11.06 -3.05
C GLY A 302 -15.28 12.24 -2.14
N LYS A 303 -14.75 11.92 -0.96
CA LYS A 303 -14.32 12.89 0.04
C LYS A 303 -12.89 12.60 0.48
N LEU A 304 -12.09 13.65 0.60
CA LEU A 304 -10.75 13.60 1.15
C LEU A 304 -10.80 14.03 2.61
N LEU A 305 -10.35 13.16 3.49
CA LEU A 305 -10.25 13.36 4.93
C LEU A 305 -8.77 13.42 5.34
N ARG A 306 -8.48 14.20 6.38
CA ARG A 306 -7.17 14.25 7.02
C ARG A 306 -7.31 13.91 8.50
N TYR A 307 -6.56 12.92 8.94
CA TYR A 307 -6.60 12.44 10.33
C TYR A 307 -5.61 13.23 11.21
N PRO A 308 -5.70 13.11 12.55
CA PRO A 308 -4.81 13.83 13.47
C PRO A 308 -3.33 13.47 13.34
N ASP A 309 -3.00 12.26 12.88
CA ASP A 309 -1.63 11.83 12.55
C ASP A 309 -1.13 12.37 11.18
N GLY A 310 -2.01 13.13 10.51
CA GLY A 310 -1.85 13.77 9.22
C GLY A 310 -1.99 12.84 8.02
N SER A 311 -2.39 11.57 8.20
CA SER A 311 -2.70 10.69 7.09
C SER A 311 -3.86 11.24 6.25
N LEU A 312 -3.83 10.96 4.95
CA LEU A 312 -4.86 11.35 4.00
C LEU A 312 -5.70 10.13 3.66
N HIS A 313 -7.02 10.25 3.80
CA HIS A 313 -7.97 9.20 3.48
C HIS A 313 -8.93 9.68 2.40
N PHE A 314 -8.94 9.02 1.24
CA PHE A 314 -9.93 9.29 0.20
C PHE A 314 -11.00 8.22 0.23
N ASP A 315 -12.20 8.58 0.69
CA ASP A 315 -13.37 7.71 0.67
C ASP A 315 -14.11 7.94 -0.65
N ALA A 316 -14.00 6.97 -1.55
CA ALA A 316 -14.53 7.02 -2.91
C ALA A 316 -16.05 6.79 -2.97
N ALA A 317 -16.71 7.60 -3.79
CA ALA A 317 -18.11 7.39 -4.18
C ALA A 317 -18.15 6.47 -5.40
N LEU A 318 -17.97 5.16 -5.18
CA LEU A 318 -17.71 4.18 -6.24
C LEU A 318 -18.76 4.17 -7.35
N ALA A 319 -20.04 4.36 -7.03
CA ALA A 319 -21.10 4.43 -8.03
C ALA A 319 -20.85 5.56 -9.07
N ASN A 320 -20.35 6.71 -8.61
CA ASN A 320 -20.07 7.86 -9.47
C ASN A 320 -18.79 7.65 -10.30
N ILE A 321 -17.78 7.00 -9.72
CA ILE A 321 -16.55 6.62 -10.42
C ILE A 321 -16.85 5.62 -11.54
N ALA A 322 -17.61 4.57 -11.25
CA ALA A 322 -17.97 3.55 -12.22
C ALA A 322 -18.90 4.08 -13.32
N ALA A 323 -19.68 5.14 -13.05
CA ALA A 323 -20.49 5.82 -14.05
C ALA A 323 -19.66 6.73 -14.99
N ALA A 324 -18.53 7.26 -14.51
CA ALA A 324 -17.63 8.10 -15.29
C ALA A 324 -16.59 7.30 -16.09
N ALA A 325 -16.36 6.02 -15.74
CA ALA A 325 -15.43 5.16 -16.45
C ALA A 325 -15.95 4.81 -17.86
N PRO A 326 -15.11 4.84 -18.91
CA PRO A 326 -15.52 4.44 -20.25
C PRO A 326 -16.01 2.98 -20.24
N VAL A 327 -17.22 2.75 -20.76
CA VAL A 327 -17.77 1.41 -20.90
C VAL A 327 -16.93 0.68 -21.95
N ALA A 328 -16.26 -0.40 -21.55
CA ALA A 328 -15.54 -1.25 -22.51
C ALA A 328 -16.52 -1.69 -23.62
N PRO A 329 -16.13 -1.68 -24.90
CA PRO A 329 -16.98 -2.19 -25.96
C PRO A 329 -17.32 -3.65 -25.63
N VAL A 330 -18.63 -3.94 -25.58
CA VAL A 330 -19.13 -5.30 -25.42
C VAL A 330 -18.54 -6.12 -26.55
N SER A 331 -17.65 -7.07 -26.25
CA SER A 331 -17.24 -8.05 -27.26
C SER A 331 -18.51 -8.70 -27.79
N PRO A 332 -18.78 -8.67 -29.12
CA PRO A 332 -19.96 -9.30 -29.65
C PRO A 332 -19.94 -10.77 -29.26
N ALA A 333 -21.04 -11.23 -28.65
CA ALA A 333 -21.22 -12.62 -28.28
C ALA A 333 -20.86 -13.50 -29.47
N ALA A 334 -20.02 -14.51 -29.24
CA ALA A 334 -19.69 -15.51 -30.24
C ALA A 334 -21.01 -16.08 -30.82
N PRO A 335 -21.17 -16.15 -32.15
CA PRO A 335 -22.38 -16.69 -32.74
C PRO A 335 -22.58 -18.13 -32.26
N PRO A 336 -23.83 -18.56 -32.04
CA PRO A 336 -24.11 -19.92 -31.61
C PRO A 336 -23.52 -20.89 -32.64
N THR A 337 -22.67 -21.81 -32.16
CA THR A 337 -22.17 -22.94 -32.93
C THR A 337 -23.36 -23.71 -33.48
N ALA A 338 -23.53 -23.67 -34.80
CA ALA A 338 -24.50 -24.47 -35.51
C ALA A 338 -24.22 -25.96 -35.27
N ASP A 339 -25.32 -26.70 -35.07
CA ASP A 339 -25.37 -28.15 -34.84
C ASP A 339 -24.40 -28.94 -35.72
N ALA A 340 -23.53 -29.72 -35.06
CA ALA A 340 -22.80 -30.78 -35.71
C ALA A 340 -23.77 -31.95 -35.98
N ALA A 341 -24.08 -32.17 -37.26
CA ALA A 341 -24.79 -33.35 -37.72
C ALA A 341 -24.01 -34.65 -37.39
N PRO A 342 -24.70 -35.77 -37.09
CA PRO A 342 -24.04 -37.02 -36.71
C PRO A 342 -23.46 -37.71 -37.93
N VAL A 343 -22.15 -37.98 -37.91
CA VAL A 343 -21.49 -38.82 -38.93
C VAL A 343 -21.82 -40.28 -38.62
N ALA A 344 -22.65 -40.88 -39.46
CA ALA A 344 -22.96 -42.29 -39.42
C ALA A 344 -21.77 -43.13 -39.91
N ALA A 345 -21.50 -44.21 -39.17
CA ALA A 345 -20.51 -45.22 -39.49
C ALA A 345 -20.90 -46.04 -40.73
N ALA A 346 -19.92 -46.31 -41.60
CA ALA A 346 -20.00 -47.39 -42.58
C ALA A 346 -18.63 -48.07 -42.71
N SER A 347 -18.52 -49.26 -42.13
CA SER A 347 -17.49 -50.25 -42.41
C SER A 347 -17.81 -50.96 -43.72
N ALA A 348 -16.81 -51.21 -44.59
CA ALA A 348 -16.52 -52.54 -45.17
C ALA A 348 -15.56 -52.51 -46.39
N VAL A 349 -14.44 -53.24 -46.24
CA VAL A 349 -13.90 -54.27 -47.17
C VAL A 349 -13.14 -53.83 -48.45
N GLN A 350 -11.80 -53.83 -48.30
CA GLN A 350 -10.81 -54.72 -48.94
C GLN A 350 -10.62 -54.72 -50.47
N ALA A 351 -9.39 -54.40 -50.90
CA ALA A 351 -8.65 -55.16 -51.91
C ALA A 351 -7.14 -54.93 -51.76
N ALA A 352 -6.40 -56.03 -51.64
CA ALA A 352 -4.94 -56.08 -51.66
C ALA A 352 -4.44 -56.00 -53.12
N THR A 353 -3.26 -55.42 -53.31
CA THR A 353 -2.30 -55.91 -54.32
C THR A 353 -0.89 -55.47 -53.92
N ASP A 354 -0.01 -56.47 -53.84
CA ASP A 354 1.43 -56.40 -53.86
C ASP A 354 1.96 -55.45 -54.94
N THR A 355 3.11 -54.80 -54.71
CA THR A 355 4.37 -55.12 -55.41
C THR A 355 5.50 -54.23 -54.88
N ALA A 356 6.61 -54.86 -54.55
CA ALA A 356 7.87 -54.28 -54.10
C ALA A 356 8.57 -53.40 -55.14
N ALA A 357 9.42 -52.46 -54.70
CA ALA A 357 10.86 -52.46 -54.96
C ALA A 357 11.54 -51.13 -54.57
N LYS A 358 12.63 -51.28 -53.80
CA LYS A 358 13.81 -50.42 -53.59
C LYS A 358 13.63 -48.98 -53.11
#